data_AF-A0A2I0H109-F1
#
_entry.id   AF-A0A2I0H109-F1
#
_cell.length_a   1.000
_cell.length_b   1.000
_cell.length_c   1.000
_cell.angle_alpha   90.00
_cell.angle_beta   90.00
_cell.angle_gamma   90.00
#
_symmetry.space_group_name_H-M   'P 1'
#
loop_
_entity.id
_entity.type
_entity.pdbx_description
1 polymer ?
#
loop_
_entity_poly.entity_id
_entity_poly.type
_entity_poly.pdbx_seq_one_letter_code
_entity_poly.pdbx_strand_id
1 'polypeptide(L)'
;MSRVVLATFWNGMVGMWERNELPFDFHRRSKWINASQFYKLLVEPLDIADYYRMEKHREKGHYIENGRERRYRVFDRWWRERSKGKKSSSKRNNFAGLTQDSCFWARVEEVKESVEMAKKETEPMKLGAVLERISKFEKYAGELIESKEVSRDVLAANSSYSKWLQEWTALKPRFQQLINNSKS
;
A
#
# COMPACT_ATOMS: atom_id res chain seq x y z
N MET A 1 -14.89 10.08 13.33
CA MET A 1 -15.05 9.62 14.73
C MET A 1 -14.67 8.14 14.89
N SER A 2 -15.20 7.22 14.08
CA SER A 2 -14.95 5.76 14.22
C SER A 2 -13.49 5.30 14.03
N ARG A 3 -12.72 5.92 13.12
CA ARG A 3 -11.30 5.59 12.89
C ARG A 3 -10.44 5.78 14.14
N VAL A 4 -10.61 6.91 14.83
CA VAL A 4 -9.83 7.25 16.04
C VAL A 4 -10.17 6.30 17.19
N VAL A 5 -11.45 5.99 17.37
CA VAL A 5 -11.90 5.05 18.42
C VAL A 5 -11.27 3.67 18.22
N LEU A 6 -11.29 3.15 16.98
CA LEU A 6 -10.66 1.86 16.68
C LEU A 6 -9.14 1.91 16.88
N ALA A 7 -8.49 2.99 16.45
CA ALA A 7 -7.06 3.18 16.66
C ALA A 7 -6.69 3.17 18.15
N THR A 8 -7.45 3.87 19.00
CA THR A 8 -7.26 3.86 20.45
C THR A 8 -7.38 2.47 21.05
N PHE A 9 -8.43 1.72 20.69
CA PHE A 9 -8.62 0.34 21.13
C PHE A 9 -7.43 -0.56 20.76
N TRP A 10 -7.04 -0.55 19.48
CA TRP A 10 -5.97 -1.40 18.97
C TRP A 10 -4.60 -1.00 19.54
N ASN A 11 -4.33 0.29 19.72
CA ASN A 11 -3.11 0.77 20.35
C ASN A 11 -3.03 0.31 21.81
N GLY A 12 -4.12 0.42 22.58
CA GLY A 12 -4.18 -0.05 23.96
C GLY A 12 -3.93 -1.55 24.04
N MET A 13 -4.61 -2.34 23.20
CA MET A 13 -4.45 -3.79 23.16
C MET A 13 -3.02 -4.22 22.79
N VAL A 14 -2.41 -3.59 21.77
CA VAL A 14 -1.00 -3.86 21.41
C VAL A 14 -0.07 -3.53 22.58
N GLY A 15 -0.33 -2.43 23.30
CA GLY A 15 0.45 -2.07 24.49
C GLY A 15 0.33 -3.12 25.61
N MET A 16 -0.88 -3.63 25.87
CA MET A 16 -1.10 -4.72 26.85
C MET A 16 -0.36 -6.01 26.44
N TRP A 17 -0.41 -6.37 25.15
CA TRP A 17 0.30 -7.54 24.63
C TRP A 17 1.81 -7.44 24.89
N GLU A 18 2.41 -6.29 24.68
CA GLU A 18 3.86 -6.09 24.81
C GLU A 18 4.33 -6.01 26.24
N ARG A 19 3.46 -5.55 27.14
CA ARG A 19 3.70 -5.61 28.60
C ARG A 19 3.42 -7.00 29.18
N ASN A 20 3.09 -7.99 28.36
CA ASN A 20 2.72 -9.35 28.78
C ASN A 20 1.50 -9.39 29.73
N GLU A 21 0.59 -8.43 29.61
CA GLU A 21 -0.66 -8.38 30.38
C GLU A 21 -1.77 -9.25 29.75
N LEU A 22 -1.49 -9.83 28.58
CA LEU A 22 -2.38 -10.74 27.86
C LEU A 22 -1.81 -12.17 27.88
N PRO A 23 -2.65 -13.21 27.67
CA PRO A 23 -2.17 -14.58 27.56
C PRO A 23 -1.01 -14.73 26.56
N PHE A 24 -0.02 -15.57 26.87
CA PHE A 24 1.20 -15.71 26.07
C PHE A 24 0.94 -16.07 24.59
N ASP A 25 -0.15 -16.80 24.33
CA ASP A 25 -0.56 -17.26 23.00
C ASP A 25 -1.54 -16.30 22.30
N PHE A 26 -1.86 -15.15 22.90
CA PHE A 26 -2.86 -14.20 22.40
C PHE A 26 -2.68 -13.87 20.91
N HIS A 27 -1.45 -13.52 20.50
CA HIS A 27 -1.06 -13.18 19.14
C HIS A 27 -1.15 -14.36 18.15
N ARG A 28 -1.34 -15.59 18.64
CA ARG A 28 -1.47 -16.83 17.84
C ARG A 28 -2.93 -17.26 17.67
N ARG A 29 -3.85 -16.71 18.47
CA ARG A 29 -5.26 -17.08 18.44
C ARG A 29 -5.94 -16.52 17.19
N SER A 30 -6.59 -17.40 16.42
CA SER A 30 -7.27 -17.04 15.16
C SER A 30 -8.21 -15.84 15.27
N LYS A 31 -8.93 -15.70 16.40
CA LYS A 31 -9.82 -14.56 16.66
C LYS A 31 -9.09 -13.23 16.54
N TRP A 32 -7.94 -13.09 17.20
CA TRP A 32 -7.20 -11.82 17.26
C TRP A 32 -6.47 -11.55 15.97
N ILE A 33 -5.88 -12.57 15.35
CA ILE A 33 -5.18 -12.42 14.07
C ILE A 33 -6.16 -12.00 12.96
N ASN A 34 -7.33 -12.64 12.88
CA ASN A 34 -8.33 -12.29 11.87
C ASN A 34 -8.92 -10.90 12.12
N ALA A 35 -9.22 -10.56 13.37
CA ALA A 35 -9.75 -9.24 13.73
C ALA A 35 -8.73 -8.12 13.43
N SER A 36 -7.46 -8.32 13.78
CA SER A 36 -6.40 -7.34 13.53
C SER A 36 -6.12 -7.18 12.04
N GLN A 37 -6.13 -8.29 11.29
CA GLN A 37 -5.98 -8.25 9.84
C GLN A 37 -7.13 -7.51 9.17
N PHE A 38 -8.38 -7.82 9.54
CA PHE A 38 -9.55 -7.15 8.98
C PHE A 38 -9.54 -5.65 9.29
N TYR A 39 -9.24 -5.28 10.55
CA TYR A 39 -9.07 -3.88 10.94
C TYR A 39 -8.00 -3.18 10.09
N LYS A 40 -6.83 -3.81 9.90
CA LYS A 40 -5.75 -3.24 9.09
C LYS A 40 -6.19 -3.02 7.64
N LEU A 41 -6.78 -4.03 6.99
CA LEU A 41 -7.23 -3.92 5.60
C LEU A 41 -8.32 -2.85 5.41
N LEU A 42 -9.14 -2.61 6.44
CA LEU A 42 -10.21 -1.62 6.40
C LEU A 42 -9.74 -0.20 6.74
N VAL A 43 -8.86 -0.04 7.73
CA VAL A 43 -8.59 1.25 8.37
C VAL A 43 -7.25 1.86 7.96
N GLU A 44 -6.24 1.04 7.66
CA GLU A 44 -4.94 1.56 7.19
C GLU A 44 -5.06 2.40 5.90
N PRO A 45 -5.89 2.02 4.90
CA PRO A 45 -6.18 2.90 3.75
C PRO A 45 -6.68 4.30 4.13
N LEU A 46 -7.48 4.42 5.19
CA LEU A 46 -8.01 5.69 5.66
C LEU A 46 -6.93 6.53 6.38
N ASP A 47 -6.04 5.87 7.13
CA ASP A 47 -4.88 6.55 7.74
C ASP A 47 -3.90 7.03 6.67
N ILE A 48 -3.69 6.26 5.60
CA ILE A 48 -2.91 6.66 4.43
C ILE A 48 -3.54 7.87 3.76
N ALA A 49 -4.84 7.83 3.48
CA ALA A 49 -5.56 8.95 2.88
C ALA A 49 -5.41 10.24 3.74
N ASP A 50 -5.56 10.13 5.06
CA ASP A 50 -5.35 11.25 5.98
C ASP A 50 -3.90 11.74 5.98
N TYR A 51 -2.92 10.83 5.89
CA TYR A 51 -1.49 11.17 5.86
C TYR A 51 -1.13 12.03 4.64
N TYR A 52 -1.56 11.62 3.45
CA TYR A 52 -1.27 12.37 2.21
C TYR A 52 -2.14 13.62 2.08
N ARG A 53 -3.40 13.58 2.53
CA ARG A 53 -4.29 14.76 2.57
C ARG A 53 -3.74 15.89 3.43
N MET A 54 -3.10 15.55 4.56
CA MET A 54 -2.46 16.51 5.46
C MET A 54 -1.04 16.88 5.02
N GLU A 55 -0.61 16.49 3.82
CA GLU A 55 0.72 16.75 3.27
C GLU A 55 1.90 16.28 4.14
N LYS A 56 1.68 15.35 5.08
CA LYS A 56 2.72 14.85 5.99
C LYS A 56 3.89 14.22 5.25
N HIS A 57 3.65 13.70 4.04
CA HIS A 57 4.68 13.16 3.17
C HIS A 57 5.75 14.19 2.78
N ARG A 58 5.40 15.48 2.72
CA ARG A 58 6.34 16.56 2.39
C ARG A 58 7.26 16.91 3.55
N GLU A 59 6.80 16.75 4.78
CA GLU A 59 7.57 17.06 5.98
C GLU A 59 8.37 15.86 6.49
N LYS A 60 7.75 14.67 6.48
CA LYS A 60 8.28 13.46 7.13
C LYS A 60 8.74 12.39 6.14
N GLY A 61 8.48 12.56 4.85
CA GLY A 61 8.70 11.54 3.83
C GLY A 61 7.50 10.59 3.68
N HIS A 62 7.56 9.66 2.72
CA HIS A 62 6.41 8.83 2.35
C HIS A 62 5.92 7.90 3.48
N TYR A 63 4.64 7.51 3.39
CA TYR A 63 3.92 6.84 4.48
C TYR A 63 4.56 5.52 4.89
N ILE A 64 4.97 4.67 3.94
CA ILE A 64 5.41 3.30 4.25
C ILE A 64 6.61 3.31 5.20
N GLU A 65 7.56 4.19 4.94
CA GLU A 65 8.80 4.34 5.70
C GLU A 65 8.58 5.18 6.97
N ASN A 66 7.90 6.32 6.83
CA ASN A 66 7.93 7.38 7.85
C ASN A 66 6.60 7.67 8.53
N GLY A 67 5.47 7.28 7.93
CA GLY A 67 4.13 7.56 8.43
C GLY A 67 3.42 6.37 9.07
N ARG A 68 3.91 5.15 8.82
CA ARG A 68 3.17 3.93 9.15
C ARG A 68 3.14 3.65 10.63
N GLU A 69 1.93 3.64 11.17
CA GLU A 69 1.65 3.40 12.58
C GLU A 69 2.08 2.01 13.05
N ARG A 70 2.62 1.96 14.26
CA ARG A 70 3.23 0.76 14.85
C ARG A 70 2.29 -0.45 14.90
N ARG A 71 1.01 -0.22 15.21
CA ARG A 71 -0.02 -1.28 15.27
C ARG A 71 -0.06 -2.12 13.99
N TYR A 72 0.07 -1.49 12.82
CA TYR A 72 -0.01 -2.20 11.54
C TYR A 72 1.19 -3.13 11.32
N ARG A 73 2.37 -2.70 11.77
CA ARG A 73 3.59 -3.52 11.75
C ARG A 73 3.47 -4.74 12.67
N VAL A 74 2.85 -4.56 13.85
CA VAL A 74 2.55 -5.68 14.77
C VAL A 74 1.58 -6.67 14.12
N PHE A 75 0.53 -6.18 13.46
CA PHE A 75 -0.45 -7.05 12.80
C PHE A 75 0.14 -7.79 11.59
N ASP A 76 1.04 -7.18 10.81
CA ASP A 76 1.80 -7.87 9.77
C ASP A 76 2.60 -9.04 10.34
N ARG A 77 3.24 -8.84 11.50
CA ARG A 77 3.99 -9.89 12.18
C ARG A 77 3.09 -11.06 12.58
N TRP A 78 1.97 -10.78 13.25
CA TRP A 78 1.02 -11.81 13.67
C TRP A 78 0.45 -12.59 12.46
N TRP A 79 0.10 -11.87 11.38
CA TRP A 79 -0.42 -12.48 10.16
C TRP A 79 0.62 -13.38 9.47
N ARG A 80 1.87 -12.93 9.41
CA ARG A 80 2.98 -13.69 8.81
C ARG A 80 3.30 -14.95 9.62
N GLU A 81 3.32 -14.85 10.95
CA GLU A 81 3.58 -15.98 11.84
C GLU A 81 2.50 -17.07 11.72
N ARG A 82 1.22 -16.68 11.54
CA ARG A 82 0.12 -17.62 11.21
C ARG A 82 0.34 -18.37 9.89
N SER A 83 0.90 -17.68 8.90
CA SER A 83 1.00 -18.17 7.52
C SER A 83 2.27 -18.98 7.25
N LYS A 84 3.20 -19.08 8.23
CA LYS A 84 4.34 -19.99 8.17
C LYS A 84 3.84 -21.43 8.04
N GLY A 85 3.83 -21.96 6.81
CA GLY A 85 3.38 -23.33 6.48
C GLY A 85 2.16 -23.42 5.57
N LYS A 86 1.50 -22.31 5.21
CA LYS A 86 0.38 -22.32 4.25
C LYS A 86 0.61 -21.27 3.15
N LYS A 87 1.13 -21.69 2.00
CA LYS A 87 1.01 -20.92 0.76
C LYS A 87 -0.41 -21.13 0.24
N SER A 88 -1.28 -20.16 0.48
CA SER A 88 -2.57 -20.10 -0.22
C SER A 88 -2.29 -19.62 -1.64
N SER A 89 -2.05 -20.55 -2.56
CA SER A 89 -1.83 -20.27 -3.98
C SER A 89 -3.11 -20.28 -4.83
N SER A 90 -4.30 -20.29 -4.21
CA SER A 90 -5.53 -20.28 -4.99
C SER A 90 -5.82 -18.86 -5.50
N LYS A 91 -5.76 -18.67 -6.82
CA LYS A 91 -6.33 -17.50 -7.49
C LYS A 91 -7.78 -17.31 -7.03
N ARG A 92 -8.17 -16.09 -6.64
CA ARG A 92 -9.54 -15.80 -6.23
C ARG A 92 -10.46 -15.83 -7.46
N ASN A 93 -11.69 -16.29 -7.28
CA ASN A 93 -12.71 -16.20 -8.33
C ASN A 93 -13.31 -14.79 -8.46
N ASN A 94 -13.37 -14.05 -7.35
CA ASN A 94 -13.93 -12.70 -7.27
C ASN A 94 -12.93 -11.72 -6.65
N PHE A 95 -13.06 -10.43 -6.97
CA PHE A 95 -12.33 -9.36 -6.30
C PHE A 95 -12.53 -9.43 -4.78
N ALA A 96 -11.48 -9.15 -4.04
CA ALA A 96 -11.53 -9.12 -2.60
C ALA A 96 -12.48 -8.03 -2.11
N GLY A 97 -13.18 -8.25 -0.99
CA GLY A 97 -14.01 -7.19 -0.39
C GLY A 97 -13.18 -6.02 0.14
N LEU A 98 -11.91 -6.26 0.45
CA LEU A 98 -10.92 -5.26 0.85
C LEU A 98 -9.60 -5.61 0.15
N THR A 99 -8.84 -4.61 -0.29
CA THR A 99 -7.53 -4.83 -0.91
C THR A 99 -6.59 -5.55 0.06
N GLN A 100 -5.95 -6.64 -0.37
CA GLN A 100 -5.17 -7.51 0.52
C GLN A 100 -3.81 -6.92 0.94
N ASP A 101 -3.26 -5.99 0.16
CA ASP A 101 -2.17 -5.11 0.60
C ASP A 101 -2.77 -3.82 1.17
N SER A 102 -2.72 -3.67 2.49
CA SER A 102 -3.24 -2.47 3.16
C SER A 102 -2.44 -1.20 2.85
N CYS A 103 -1.19 -1.33 2.38
CA CYS A 103 -0.34 -0.21 1.95
C CYS A 103 -0.51 0.12 0.45
N PHE A 104 -1.40 -0.54 -0.28
CA PHE A 104 -1.60 -0.32 -1.71
C PHE A 104 -1.75 1.18 -2.06
N TRP A 105 -2.59 1.90 -1.33
CA TRP A 105 -2.83 3.33 -1.56
C TRP A 105 -1.61 4.21 -1.29
N ALA A 106 -0.73 3.84 -0.37
CA ALA A 106 0.51 4.60 -0.14
C ALA A 106 1.45 4.48 -1.35
N ARG A 107 1.52 3.29 -1.94
CA ARG A 107 2.29 3.05 -3.18
C ARG A 107 1.71 3.82 -4.37
N VAL A 108 0.38 3.95 -4.45
CA VAL A 108 -0.29 4.79 -5.46
C VAL A 108 0.14 6.24 -5.33
N GLU A 109 0.18 6.79 -4.11
CA GLU A 109 0.59 8.19 -3.92
C GLU A 109 2.10 8.39 -4.21
N GLU A 110 2.96 7.46 -3.80
CA GLU A 110 4.41 7.48 -4.13
C GLU A 110 4.66 7.46 -5.65
N VAL A 111 3.91 6.64 -6.41
CA VAL A 111 4.10 6.57 -7.86
C VAL A 111 3.52 7.80 -8.58
N LYS A 112 2.47 8.42 -8.06
CA LYS A 112 1.95 9.70 -8.59
C LYS A 112 2.99 10.80 -8.45
N GLU A 113 3.64 10.91 -7.30
CA GLU A 113 4.76 11.84 -7.12
C GLU A 113 5.95 11.49 -8.03
N SER A 114 6.21 10.20 -8.26
CA SER A 114 7.24 9.76 -9.21
C SER A 114 6.92 10.19 -10.64
N VAL A 115 5.65 10.15 -11.07
CA VAL A 115 5.22 10.67 -12.38
C VAL A 115 5.44 12.18 -12.47
N GLU A 116 5.12 12.94 -11.43
CA GLU A 116 5.39 14.39 -11.39
C GLU A 116 6.88 14.72 -11.44
N MET A 117 7.72 13.91 -10.78
CA MET A 117 9.18 14.02 -10.85
C MET A 117 9.67 13.73 -12.28
N ALA A 118 9.19 12.65 -12.90
CA ALA A 118 9.57 12.29 -14.27
C ALA A 118 9.24 13.38 -15.29
N LYS A 119 8.12 14.11 -15.13
CA LYS A 119 7.75 15.22 -16.01
C LYS A 119 8.73 16.40 -15.95
N LYS A 120 9.39 16.60 -14.81
CA LYS A 120 10.32 17.72 -14.56
C LYS A 120 11.78 17.34 -14.74
N GLU A 121 12.09 16.05 -14.75
CA GLU A 121 13.45 15.53 -14.82
C GLU A 121 14.05 15.71 -16.22
N THR A 122 15.22 16.34 -16.28
CA THR A 122 15.95 16.61 -17.51
C THR A 122 17.15 15.67 -17.68
N GLU A 123 17.64 15.07 -16.60
CA GLU A 123 18.78 14.16 -16.65
C GLU A 123 18.33 12.73 -17.01
N PRO A 124 18.82 12.16 -18.13
CA PRO A 124 18.37 10.84 -18.61
C PRO A 124 18.57 9.71 -17.60
N MET A 125 19.65 9.74 -16.82
CA MET A 125 19.96 8.70 -15.82
C MET A 125 18.96 8.74 -14.65
N LYS A 126 18.66 9.93 -14.12
CA LYS A 126 17.65 10.11 -13.07
C LYS A 126 16.26 9.76 -13.57
N LEU A 127 15.92 10.19 -14.80
CA LEU A 127 14.66 9.84 -15.45
C LEU A 127 14.50 8.32 -15.59
N GLY A 128 15.54 7.61 -16.03
CA GLY A 128 15.54 6.15 -16.13
C GLY A 128 15.25 5.48 -14.79
N ALA A 129 15.89 5.94 -13.70
CA ALA A 129 15.66 5.40 -12.36
C ALA A 129 14.22 5.63 -11.86
N VAL A 130 13.64 6.81 -12.14
CA VAL A 130 12.25 7.12 -11.78
C VAL A 130 11.27 6.24 -12.58
N LEU A 131 11.49 6.07 -13.89
CA LEU A 131 10.64 5.25 -14.74
C LEU A 131 10.71 3.76 -14.38
N GLU A 132 11.86 3.28 -13.91
CA GLU A 132 11.99 1.92 -13.37
C GLU A 132 11.08 1.73 -12.14
N ARG A 133 11.02 2.70 -11.22
CA ARG A 133 10.13 2.65 -10.06
C ARG A 133 8.66 2.62 -10.47
N ILE A 134 8.27 3.47 -11.42
CA ILE A 134 6.90 3.51 -11.97
C ILE A 134 6.54 2.16 -12.61
N SER A 135 7.45 1.59 -13.41
CA SER A 135 7.24 0.30 -14.08
C SER A 135 7.14 -0.87 -13.08
N LYS A 136 7.94 -0.86 -12.01
CA LYS A 136 7.83 -1.83 -10.92
C LYS A 136 6.47 -1.78 -10.24
N PHE A 137 5.95 -0.57 -10.00
CA PHE A 137 4.60 -0.41 -9.44
C PHE A 137 3.51 -0.86 -10.42
N GLU A 138 3.61 -0.51 -11.71
CA GLU A 138 2.67 -0.96 -12.75
C GLU A 138 2.55 -2.50 -12.78
N LYS A 139 3.69 -3.20 -12.78
CA LYS A 139 3.74 -4.66 -12.71
C LYS A 139 3.09 -5.20 -11.43
N TYR A 140 3.49 -4.65 -10.28
CA TYR A 140 2.93 -5.04 -8.98
C TYR A 140 1.40 -4.87 -8.93
N ALA A 141 0.88 -3.73 -9.39
CA ALA A 141 -0.56 -3.48 -9.39
C ALA A 141 -1.29 -4.42 -10.36
N GLY A 142 -0.69 -4.69 -11.53
CA GLY A 142 -1.22 -5.66 -12.50
C GLY A 142 -1.33 -7.06 -11.93
N GLU A 143 -0.30 -7.55 -11.23
CA GLU A 143 -0.31 -8.85 -10.56
C GLU A 143 -1.41 -8.96 -9.49
N LEU A 144 -1.60 -7.91 -8.68
CA LEU A 144 -2.66 -7.84 -7.66
C LEU A 144 -4.07 -7.81 -8.26
N ILE A 145 -4.24 -7.17 -9.42
CA ILE A 145 -5.51 -7.12 -10.14
C ILE A 145 -5.81 -8.47 -10.78
N GLU A 146 -4.82 -9.11 -11.42
CA GLU A 146 -4.97 -10.43 -12.04
C GLU A 146 -5.29 -11.51 -10.99
N SER A 147 -4.67 -11.43 -9.82
CA SER A 147 -4.96 -12.33 -8.68
C SER A 147 -6.30 -12.01 -7.98
N LYS A 148 -6.97 -10.91 -8.39
CA LYS A 148 -8.20 -10.38 -7.79
C LYS A 148 -8.06 -10.08 -6.29
N GLU A 149 -6.87 -9.67 -5.87
CA GLU A 149 -6.55 -9.31 -4.48
C GLU A 149 -6.87 -7.85 -4.14
N VAL A 150 -7.28 -7.06 -5.11
CA VAL A 150 -7.78 -5.69 -4.90
C VAL A 150 -9.28 -5.64 -4.63
N SER A 151 -9.74 -4.60 -3.93
CA SER A 151 -11.15 -4.20 -3.91
C SER A 151 -11.58 -3.65 -5.27
N ARG A 152 -12.89 -3.73 -5.58
CA ARG A 152 -13.49 -3.05 -6.73
C ARG A 152 -13.28 -1.54 -6.69
N ASP A 153 -13.10 -0.95 -5.51
CA ASP A 153 -12.86 0.49 -5.35
C ASP A 153 -11.55 0.94 -6.03
N VAL A 154 -10.57 0.05 -6.14
CA VAL A 154 -9.31 0.32 -6.87
C VAL A 154 -9.61 0.56 -8.36
N LEU A 155 -10.58 -0.18 -8.92
CA LEU A 155 -10.94 -0.12 -10.33
C LEU A 155 -12.05 0.90 -10.64
N ALA A 156 -12.56 1.61 -9.63
CA ALA A 156 -13.55 2.66 -9.86
C ALA A 156 -12.97 3.76 -10.76
N ALA A 157 -13.78 4.32 -11.67
CA ALA A 157 -13.31 5.28 -12.66
C ALA A 157 -12.61 6.52 -12.05
N ASN A 158 -13.09 6.97 -10.90
CA ASN A 158 -12.55 8.14 -10.19
C ASN A 158 -11.54 7.80 -9.09
N SER A 159 -11.12 6.54 -8.97
CA SER A 159 -10.12 6.14 -7.98
C SER A 159 -8.76 6.80 -8.29
N SER A 160 -7.93 7.05 -7.27
CA SER A 160 -6.58 7.59 -7.50
C SER A 160 -5.73 6.67 -8.37
N TYR A 161 -5.97 5.35 -8.31
CA TYR A 161 -5.28 4.36 -9.14
C TYR A 161 -5.69 4.49 -10.61
N SER A 162 -6.99 4.53 -10.91
CA SER A 162 -7.50 4.64 -12.28
C SER A 162 -7.04 5.95 -12.95
N LYS A 163 -7.06 7.06 -12.19
CA LYS A 163 -6.55 8.35 -12.66
C LYS A 163 -5.04 8.29 -12.95
N TRP A 164 -4.27 7.71 -12.03
CA TRP A 164 -2.83 7.50 -12.24
C TRP A 164 -2.56 6.63 -13.47
N LEU A 165 -3.29 5.52 -13.65
CA LEU A 165 -3.09 4.60 -14.78
C LEU A 165 -3.39 5.28 -16.11
N GLN A 166 -4.47 6.07 -16.18
CA GLN A 166 -4.83 6.83 -17.37
C GLN A 166 -3.71 7.81 -17.75
N GLU A 167 -3.23 8.58 -16.79
CA GLU A 167 -2.15 9.54 -16.98
C GLU A 167 -0.84 8.86 -17.38
N TRP A 168 -0.44 7.81 -16.67
CA TRP A 168 0.77 7.05 -16.96
C TRP A 168 0.73 6.47 -18.38
N THR A 169 -0.41 5.90 -18.79
CA THR A 169 -0.58 5.34 -20.14
C THR A 169 -0.39 6.39 -21.23
N ALA A 170 -0.85 7.64 -21.00
CA ALA A 170 -0.66 8.74 -21.93
C ALA A 170 0.80 9.23 -22.00
N LEU A 171 1.53 9.19 -20.89
CA LEU A 171 2.91 9.70 -20.81
C LEU A 171 3.98 8.68 -21.20
N LYS A 172 3.72 7.39 -21.00
CA LYS A 172 4.68 6.30 -21.20
C LYS A 172 5.37 6.31 -22.58
N PRO A 173 4.68 6.54 -23.72
CA PRO A 173 5.33 6.60 -25.03
C PRO A 173 6.35 7.75 -25.15
N ARG A 174 6.03 8.92 -24.60
CA ARG A 174 6.92 10.09 -24.60
C ARG A 174 8.20 9.81 -23.83
N PHE A 175 8.10 9.19 -22.66
CA PHE A 175 9.28 8.84 -21.87
C PHE A 175 10.16 7.79 -22.55
N GLN A 176 9.57 6.83 -23.25
CA GLN A 176 10.32 5.84 -24.04
C GLN A 176 11.12 6.50 -25.17
N GLN A 177 10.54 7.48 -25.87
CA GLN A 177 11.25 8.24 -26.90
C GLN A 177 12.44 9.02 -26.34
N LEU A 178 12.26 9.70 -25.19
CA LEU A 178 13.35 10.45 -24.54
C LEU A 178 14.53 9.55 -24.15
N ILE A 179 14.25 8.37 -23.59
CA ILE A 179 15.30 7.40 -23.26
C ILE A 179 16.03 6.91 -24.51
N ASN A 180 15.30 6.59 -25.58
CA ASN A 180 15.90 6.09 -26.81
C ASN A 180 16.80 7.14 -27.48
N ASN A 181 16.38 8.41 -27.49
CA ASN A 181 17.16 9.52 -28.05
C ASN A 181 18.43 9.81 -27.23
N SER A 182 18.44 9.54 -25.92
CA SER A 182 19.65 9.71 -25.09
C SER A 182 20.70 8.61 -25.24
N LYS A 183 20.38 7.52 -25.96
CA LYS A 183 21.27 6.39 -26.21
C LYS A 183 21.87 6.39 -27.64
N SER A 184 21.38 7.28 -28.51
CA SER A 184 21.91 7.52 -29.86
C SER A 184 22.93 8.64 -29.85
#